data_AF-A0A961DGD7-F1
#
_entry.id   AF-A0A961DGD7-F1
#
_cell.length_a   1.000
_cell.length_b   1.000
_cell.length_c   1.000
_cell.angle_alpha   90.00
_cell.angle_beta   90.00
_cell.angle_gamma   90.00
#
_symmetry.space_group_name_H-M   'P 1'
#
loop_
_entity.id
_entity.type
_entity.pdbx_description
1 polymer ?
#
loop_
_entity_poly.entity_id
_entity_poly.type
_entity_poly.pdbx_seq_one_letter_code
_entity_poly.pdbx_strand_id
1 'polypeptide(L)'
;VHWKASAHHGELMVREEEKRSHAEAVLVVDTRRGNWRDVSRSPSPDEPDSERFEWALSLIASLRDYLVRNGLRVSVVETAVSQLADAGHADDFVESIARVRLSYQDGPAVRLAGPGSESTGTVFAVVDAADGEIVDALVDGRGSFDLAVAFLLGPVSGDSAERLADAGWILHRVGAAETVLQAWRALDTERIAAMGIGAGHA
;
A
#
# COMPACT_ATOMS: atom_id res chain seq x y z
N VAL A 1 -44.69 36.05 15.00
CA VAL A 1 -43.26 35.98 14.63
C VAL A 1 -43.17 36.08 13.12
N HIS A 2 -42.74 37.24 12.63
CA HIS A 2 -42.55 37.52 11.22
C HIS A 2 -41.08 37.22 10.93
N TRP A 3 -40.77 36.18 10.15
CA TRP A 3 -39.43 36.06 9.59
C TRP A 3 -39.46 36.69 8.21
N LYS A 4 -38.57 37.66 8.01
CA LYS A 4 -38.40 38.36 6.75
C LYS A 4 -37.47 37.53 5.89
N ALA A 5 -38.02 36.86 4.88
CA ALA A 5 -37.25 36.30 3.78
C ALA A 5 -36.63 37.48 3.00
N SER A 6 -35.31 37.53 2.92
CA SER A 6 -34.60 38.36 1.94
C SER A 6 -33.63 37.46 1.19
N ALA A 7 -34.12 36.80 0.14
CA ALA A 7 -33.28 36.20 -0.88
C ALA A 7 -32.85 37.32 -1.83
N HIS A 8 -31.63 37.81 -1.67
CA HIS A 8 -31.04 38.73 -2.64
C HIS A 8 -30.50 37.91 -3.83
N HIS A 9 -31.25 38.00 -4.93
CA HIS A 9 -30.77 38.08 -6.31
C HIS A 9 -29.60 37.17 -6.76
N GLY A 10 -29.92 36.15 -7.56
CA GLY A 10 -29.23 35.94 -8.84
C GLY A 10 -28.06 34.97 -8.90
N GLU A 11 -27.50 34.48 -7.80
CA GLU A 11 -26.43 33.48 -7.86
C GLU A 11 -27.00 32.08 -7.58
N LEU A 12 -26.85 31.18 -8.55
CA LEU A 12 -27.07 29.76 -8.35
C LEU A 12 -26.09 29.32 -7.25
N MET A 13 -26.57 29.16 -6.03
CA MET A 13 -25.79 28.52 -4.97
C MET A 13 -25.55 27.08 -5.41
N VAL A 14 -24.42 26.86 -6.08
CA VAL A 14 -23.85 25.54 -6.24
C VAL A 14 -23.58 25.09 -4.82
N ARG A 15 -24.44 24.22 -4.30
CA ARG A 15 -24.03 23.34 -3.23
C ARG A 15 -22.86 22.58 -3.86
N GLU A 16 -21.62 22.93 -3.52
CA GLU A 16 -20.50 22.06 -3.84
C GLU A 16 -20.93 20.71 -3.28
N GLU A 17 -21.18 19.75 -4.19
CA GLU A 17 -21.18 18.36 -3.78
C GLU A 17 -19.84 18.21 -3.05
N GLU A 18 -19.90 17.85 -1.77
CA GLU A 18 -18.73 17.38 -1.03
C GLU A 18 -17.93 16.55 -2.02
N LYS A 19 -16.71 17.00 -2.35
CA LYS A 19 -15.78 16.19 -3.13
C LYS A 19 -15.86 14.83 -2.47
N ARG A 20 -16.49 13.85 -3.13
CA ARG A 20 -16.42 12.47 -2.68
C ARG A 20 -14.93 12.18 -2.65
N SER A 21 -14.34 12.18 -1.47
CA SER A 21 -13.01 11.64 -1.27
C SER A 21 -13.12 10.22 -1.77
N HIS A 22 -12.49 9.94 -2.90
CA HIS A 22 -12.42 8.57 -3.35
C HIS A 22 -11.60 7.84 -2.30
N ALA A 23 -12.09 6.71 -1.79
CA ALA A 23 -11.33 5.90 -0.85
C ALA A 23 -9.94 5.60 -1.46
N GLU A 24 -8.88 5.95 -0.73
CA GLU A 24 -7.50 5.81 -1.18
C GLU A 24 -6.91 4.51 -0.64
N ALA A 25 -6.08 3.85 -1.45
CA ALA A 25 -5.28 2.73 -1.01
C ALA A 25 -3.82 2.95 -1.39
N VAL A 26 -2.92 2.76 -0.43
CA VAL A 26 -1.48 2.90 -0.61
C VAL A 26 -0.85 1.52 -0.54
N LEU A 27 -0.08 1.16 -1.56
CA LEU A 27 0.73 -0.05 -1.56
C LEU A 27 2.19 0.33 -1.35
N VAL A 28 2.82 -0.20 -0.32
CA VAL A 28 4.24 0.01 -0.04
C VAL A 28 4.98 -1.25 -0.42
N VAL A 29 5.99 -1.09 -1.29
CA VAL A 29 6.86 -2.18 -1.71
C VAL A 29 8.30 -1.82 -1.42
N ASP A 30 8.99 -2.68 -0.68
CA ASP A 30 10.41 -2.50 -0.43
C ASP A 30 11.22 -2.90 -1.66
N THR A 31 11.79 -1.92 -2.36
CA THR A 31 12.64 -2.13 -3.54
C THR A 31 14.13 -1.98 -3.22
N ARG A 32 14.52 -1.82 -1.95
CA ARG A 32 15.93 -1.74 -1.54
C ARG A 32 16.56 -3.11 -1.49
N ARG A 33 17.62 -3.34 -2.27
CA ARG A 33 18.35 -4.61 -2.31
C ARG A 33 18.82 -5.09 -0.94
N GLY A 34 19.22 -4.19 -0.05
CA GLY A 34 19.76 -4.54 1.28
C GLY A 34 18.78 -5.26 2.19
N ASN A 35 17.48 -5.12 1.95
CA ASN A 35 16.42 -5.59 2.85
C ASN A 35 15.86 -6.96 2.48
N TRP A 36 16.36 -7.58 1.41
CA TRP A 36 15.94 -8.90 0.94
C TRP A 36 17.03 -9.95 1.22
N ARG A 37 16.76 -10.83 2.18
CA ARG A 37 17.74 -11.80 2.73
C ARG A 37 17.93 -13.04 1.87
N ASP A 38 16.92 -13.40 1.09
CA ASP A 38 16.95 -14.55 0.19
C ASP A 38 17.61 -14.23 -1.15
N VAL A 39 18.04 -12.97 -1.36
CA VAL A 39 18.68 -12.61 -2.62
C VAL A 39 19.95 -13.42 -2.78
N SER A 40 19.93 -14.26 -3.80
CA SER A 40 21.03 -15.12 -4.16
C SER A 40 22.15 -14.31 -4.81
N ARG A 41 23.39 -14.81 -4.75
CA ARG A 41 24.43 -14.34 -5.67
C ARG A 41 24.07 -14.85 -7.06
N SER A 42 23.31 -14.05 -7.80
CA SER A 42 23.03 -14.29 -9.22
C SER A 42 24.36 -14.42 -9.99
N PRO A 43 24.43 -15.24 -11.05
CA PRO A 43 25.58 -15.28 -11.95
C PRO A 43 25.88 -13.92 -12.59
N SER A 44 24.85 -13.07 -12.71
CA SER A 44 24.97 -11.67 -13.11
C SER A 44 25.00 -10.81 -11.84
N PRO A 45 26.13 -10.18 -11.49
CA PRO A 45 26.24 -9.32 -10.30
C PRO A 45 25.25 -8.15 -10.30
N ASP A 46 24.77 -7.76 -11.49
CA ASP A 46 23.91 -6.60 -11.71
C ASP A 46 22.41 -6.96 -11.70
N GLU A 47 22.06 -8.25 -11.62
CA GLU A 47 20.67 -8.72 -11.59
C GLU A 47 20.42 -9.58 -10.34
N PRO A 48 20.18 -8.95 -9.18
CA PRO A 48 19.80 -9.67 -7.97
C PRO A 48 18.49 -10.43 -8.17
N ASP A 49 18.45 -11.69 -7.73
CA ASP A 49 17.29 -12.58 -7.81
C ASP A 49 16.82 -12.98 -6.41
N SER A 50 15.52 -12.80 -6.12
CA SER A 50 14.87 -13.07 -4.83
C SER A 50 13.46 -13.57 -5.07
N GLU A 51 13.21 -14.81 -4.66
CA GLU A 51 11.90 -15.45 -4.74
C GLU A 51 10.87 -14.70 -3.89
N ARG A 52 11.28 -14.16 -2.74
CA ARG A 52 10.41 -13.37 -1.88
C ARG A 52 10.06 -12.02 -2.49
N PHE A 53 10.99 -11.39 -3.21
CA PHE A 53 10.71 -10.14 -3.91
C PHE A 53 9.70 -10.38 -5.04
N GLU A 54 9.89 -11.41 -5.85
CA GLU A 54 8.95 -11.79 -6.91
C GLU A 54 7.56 -12.16 -6.35
N TRP A 55 7.51 -12.84 -5.20
CA TRP A 55 6.27 -13.09 -4.49
C TRP A 55 5.60 -11.78 -4.03
N ALA A 56 6.38 -10.83 -3.52
CA ALA A 56 5.88 -9.53 -3.08
C ALA A 56 5.30 -8.72 -4.24
N LEU A 57 5.98 -8.70 -5.39
CA LEU A 57 5.46 -8.08 -6.61
C LEU A 57 4.15 -8.74 -7.07
N SER A 58 4.06 -10.06 -6.98
CA SER A 58 2.84 -10.80 -7.30
C SER A 58 1.68 -10.41 -6.37
N LEU A 59 1.95 -10.21 -5.08
CA LEU A 59 0.96 -9.71 -4.13
C LEU A 59 0.56 -8.26 -4.44
N ILE A 60 1.52 -7.38 -4.76
CA ILE A 60 1.27 -5.97 -5.11
C ILE A 60 0.38 -5.87 -6.37
N ALA A 61 0.68 -6.63 -7.43
CA ALA A 61 -0.16 -6.68 -8.62
C ALA A 61 -1.59 -7.15 -8.30
N SER A 62 -1.70 -8.20 -7.47
CA SER A 62 -2.99 -8.75 -7.06
C SER A 62 -3.80 -7.78 -6.19
N LEU A 63 -3.15 -7.09 -5.23
CA LEU A 63 -3.73 -6.01 -4.42
C LEU A 63 -4.21 -4.87 -5.29
N ARG A 64 -3.37 -4.40 -6.21
CA ARG A 64 -3.73 -3.33 -7.13
C ARG A 64 -4.96 -3.69 -7.95
N ASP A 65 -4.99 -4.86 -8.59
CA ASP A 65 -6.13 -5.27 -9.42
C ASP A 65 -7.41 -5.37 -8.59
N TYR A 66 -7.33 -5.99 -7.40
CA TYR A 66 -8.46 -6.08 -6.50
C TYR A 66 -8.97 -4.70 -6.06
N LEU A 67 -8.10 -3.83 -5.57
CA LEU A 67 -8.49 -2.51 -5.04
C LEU A 67 -9.07 -1.61 -6.13
N VAL A 68 -8.47 -1.60 -7.33
CA VAL A 68 -8.99 -0.84 -8.47
C VAL A 68 -10.36 -1.36 -8.92
N ARG A 69 -10.56 -2.69 -9.00
CA ARG A 69 -11.88 -3.28 -9.33
C ARG A 69 -12.96 -2.92 -8.33
N ASN A 70 -12.57 -2.66 -7.09
CA ASN A 70 -13.47 -2.24 -6.01
C ASN A 70 -13.62 -0.72 -5.90
N GLY A 71 -13.09 0.05 -6.87
CA GLY A 71 -13.31 1.49 -6.99
C GLY A 71 -12.38 2.36 -6.15
N LEU A 72 -11.32 1.79 -5.55
CA LEU A 72 -10.33 2.56 -4.81
C LEU A 72 -9.31 3.19 -5.75
N ARG A 73 -8.86 4.40 -5.39
CA ARG A 73 -7.67 5.00 -6.00
C ARG A 73 -6.44 4.37 -5.37
N VAL A 74 -5.59 3.75 -6.20
CA VAL A 74 -4.37 3.08 -5.72
C VAL A 74 -3.15 3.93 -6.05
N SER A 75 -2.29 4.16 -5.07
CA SER A 75 -0.93 4.67 -5.25
C SER A 75 0.09 3.66 -4.74
N VAL A 76 1.32 3.74 -5.25
CA VAL A 76 2.42 2.85 -4.85
C VAL A 76 3.58 3.69 -4.35
N VAL A 77 4.14 3.28 -3.21
CA VAL A 77 5.32 3.86 -2.60
C VAL A 77 6.44 2.82 -2.68
N GLU A 78 7.47 3.15 -3.44
CA GLU A 78 8.72 2.41 -3.49
C GLU A 78 9.68 2.98 -2.44
N THR A 79 10.40 2.10 -1.73
CA THR A 79 11.36 2.51 -0.70
C THR A 79 12.70 2.97 -1.26
N ALA A 80 13.00 2.57 -2.49
CA ALA A 80 14.19 2.97 -3.25
C ALA A 80 13.80 3.97 -4.36
N VAL A 81 14.71 4.20 -5.32
CA VAL A 81 14.39 4.99 -6.52
C VAL A 81 13.15 4.44 -7.23
N SER A 82 12.28 5.35 -7.70
CA SER A 82 11.02 4.95 -8.31
C SER A 82 11.22 4.36 -9.70
N GLN A 83 10.59 3.22 -9.95
CA GLN A 83 10.61 2.44 -11.18
C GLN A 83 9.20 2.07 -11.66
N LEU A 84 8.22 2.04 -10.76
CA LEU A 84 6.85 1.65 -11.07
C LEU A 84 6.09 2.81 -11.73
N ALA A 85 5.29 2.47 -12.73
CA ALA A 85 4.37 3.41 -13.35
C ALA A 85 3.17 3.71 -12.43
N ASP A 86 2.35 4.66 -12.82
CA ASP A 86 1.12 4.99 -12.10
C ASP A 86 0.17 3.79 -12.04
N ALA A 87 -0.16 3.34 -10.82
CA ALA A 87 -1.06 2.22 -10.58
C ALA A 87 -2.50 2.46 -11.09
N GLY A 88 -2.89 3.69 -11.42
CA GLY A 88 -4.14 3.99 -12.13
C GLY A 88 -4.18 3.44 -13.56
N HIS A 89 -3.04 3.26 -14.21
CA HIS A 89 -2.94 2.81 -15.61
C HIS A 89 -2.53 1.34 -15.65
N ALA A 90 -3.47 0.45 -15.98
CA ALA A 90 -3.27 -1.00 -15.84
C ALA A 90 -2.10 -1.54 -16.68
N ASP A 91 -2.06 -1.19 -17.97
CA ASP A 91 -1.07 -1.72 -18.90
C ASP A 91 0.34 -1.25 -18.54
N ASP A 92 0.51 0.06 -18.28
CA ASP A 92 1.79 0.64 -17.88
C ASP A 92 2.28 0.09 -16.54
N PHE A 93 1.37 -0.06 -15.57
CA PHE A 93 1.71 -0.62 -14.26
C PHE A 93 2.19 -2.07 -14.38
N VAL A 94 1.46 -2.91 -15.12
CA VAL A 94 1.83 -4.31 -15.36
C VAL A 94 3.15 -4.41 -16.13
N GLU A 95 3.40 -3.54 -17.10
CA GLU A 95 4.69 -3.50 -17.79
C GLU A 95 5.82 -3.10 -16.84
N SER A 96 5.61 -2.11 -15.98
CA SER A 96 6.61 -1.66 -15.02
C SER A 96 6.90 -2.71 -13.94
N ILE A 97 5.89 -3.43 -13.44
CA ILE A 97 6.07 -4.47 -12.42
C ILE A 97 6.84 -5.68 -12.96
N ALA A 98 6.73 -5.97 -14.26
CA ALA A 98 7.51 -7.03 -14.90
C ALA A 98 9.00 -6.65 -15.08
N ARG A 99 9.34 -5.35 -14.94
CA ARG A 99 10.69 -4.82 -15.16
C ARG A 99 11.36 -4.35 -13.87
N VAL A 100 10.60 -4.09 -12.82
CA VAL A 100 11.10 -3.55 -11.55
C VAL A 100 12.17 -4.47 -10.96
N ARG A 101 13.23 -3.87 -10.44
CA ARG A 101 14.35 -4.59 -9.81
C ARG A 101 14.65 -4.05 -8.44
N LEU A 102 15.33 -4.88 -7.65
CA LEU A 102 15.96 -4.43 -6.42
C LEU A 102 17.05 -3.39 -6.73
N SER A 103 16.98 -2.25 -6.06
CA SER A 103 17.89 -1.13 -6.23
C SER A 103 18.96 -1.10 -5.14
N TYR A 104 20.18 -0.74 -5.53
CA TYR A 104 21.26 -0.37 -4.61
C TYR A 104 21.25 1.12 -4.25
N GLN A 105 20.46 1.92 -4.97
CA GLN A 105 20.31 3.35 -4.76
C GLN A 105 19.07 3.60 -3.91
N ASP A 106 19.26 4.24 -2.77
CA ASP A 106 18.17 4.69 -1.92
C ASP A 106 17.30 5.72 -2.65
N GLY A 107 16.02 5.72 -2.31
CA GLY A 107 15.03 6.65 -2.83
C GLY A 107 14.90 7.93 -1.99
N PRO A 108 13.93 8.78 -2.31
CA PRO A 108 13.47 9.78 -1.34
C PRO A 108 12.99 9.09 -0.05
N ALA A 109 13.01 9.82 1.07
CA ALA A 109 12.46 9.33 2.33
C ALA A 109 11.04 8.79 2.14
N VAL A 110 10.76 7.61 2.72
CA VAL A 110 9.46 6.94 2.58
C VAL A 110 8.36 7.79 3.22
N ARG A 111 7.31 8.10 2.46
CA ARG A 111 6.16 8.88 2.93
C ARG A 111 4.87 8.21 2.45
N LEU A 112 4.04 7.77 3.39
CA LEU A 112 2.80 7.06 3.07
C LEU A 112 1.65 8.01 2.70
N ALA A 113 1.65 9.22 3.24
CA ALA A 113 0.63 10.22 3.00
C ALA A 113 1.25 11.59 2.72
N GLY A 114 0.63 12.32 1.79
CA GLY A 114 0.98 13.72 1.53
C GLY A 114 0.42 14.66 2.62
N PRO A 115 1.00 15.86 2.80
CA PRO A 115 0.44 16.86 3.71
C PRO A 115 -0.97 17.24 3.26
N GLY A 116 -1.95 17.06 4.15
CA GLY A 116 -3.36 17.41 3.90
C GLY A 116 -4.23 16.31 3.28
N SER A 117 -3.75 15.06 3.19
CA SER A 117 -4.64 13.92 2.92
C SER A 117 -5.60 13.74 4.10
N GLU A 118 -6.91 13.90 3.84
CA GLU A 118 -7.94 13.61 4.83
C GLU A 118 -8.00 12.09 5.02
N SER A 119 -7.72 11.62 6.24
CA SER A 119 -7.57 10.20 6.59
C SER A 119 -8.78 9.37 6.16
N THR A 120 -8.71 8.77 4.98
CA THR A 120 -9.76 7.92 4.41
C THR A 120 -9.12 6.92 3.47
N GLY A 121 -8.61 5.83 4.02
CA GLY A 121 -7.93 4.86 3.19
C GLY A 121 -7.31 3.68 3.91
N THR A 122 -6.67 2.84 3.12
CA THR A 122 -5.95 1.66 3.59
C THR A 122 -4.52 1.67 3.11
N VAL A 123 -3.61 1.18 3.93
CA VAL A 123 -2.24 0.90 3.51
C VAL A 123 -1.92 -0.58 3.63
N PHE A 124 -1.28 -1.11 2.59
CA PHE A 124 -0.67 -2.44 2.58
C PHE A 124 0.83 -2.28 2.38
N ALA A 125 1.64 -2.85 3.28
CA ALA A 125 3.08 -2.86 3.16
C ALA A 125 3.58 -4.29 2.97
N VAL A 126 4.53 -4.50 2.07
CA VAL A 126 5.15 -5.82 1.83
C VAL A 126 6.66 -5.69 2.01
N VAL A 127 7.19 -6.35 3.05
CA VAL A 127 8.58 -6.20 3.50
C VAL A 127 9.21 -7.55 3.90
N ASP A 128 10.51 -7.71 3.69
CA ASP A 128 11.28 -8.88 4.15
C ASP A 128 12.04 -8.56 5.45
N ALA A 129 13.19 -7.87 5.35
CA ALA A 129 13.98 -7.42 6.49
C ALA A 129 14.09 -5.89 6.50
N ALA A 130 12.94 -5.22 6.66
CA ALA A 130 12.85 -3.76 6.72
C ALA A 130 13.84 -3.17 7.74
N ASP A 131 14.58 -2.16 7.28
CA ASP A 131 15.46 -1.36 8.13
C ASP A 131 14.66 -0.42 9.06
N GLY A 132 15.37 0.28 9.95
CA GLY A 132 14.74 1.22 10.88
C GLY A 132 14.02 2.38 10.19
N GLU A 133 14.52 2.86 9.04
CA GLU A 133 13.92 3.98 8.31
C GLU A 133 12.54 3.61 7.76
N ILE A 134 12.41 2.42 7.17
CA ILE A 134 11.13 1.91 6.68
C ILE A 134 10.17 1.72 7.86
N VAL A 135 10.63 1.10 8.96
CA VAL A 135 9.78 0.86 10.13
C VAL A 135 9.28 2.18 10.72
N ASP A 136 10.15 3.19 10.85
CA ASP A 136 9.79 4.51 11.34
C ASP A 136 8.74 5.17 10.43
N ALA A 137 8.93 5.12 9.11
CA ALA A 137 7.98 5.67 8.15
C ALA A 137 6.60 4.98 8.20
N LEU A 138 6.58 3.66 8.39
CA LEU A 138 5.33 2.90 8.54
C LEU A 138 4.61 3.25 9.86
N VAL A 139 5.35 3.38 10.96
CA VAL A 139 4.79 3.78 12.26
C VAL A 139 4.23 5.20 12.19
N ASP A 140 5.00 6.15 11.69
CA ASP A 140 4.61 7.57 11.61
C ASP A 140 3.41 7.78 10.67
N GLY A 141 3.35 7.03 9.56
CA GLY A 141 2.26 7.13 8.59
C GLY A 141 0.97 6.42 9.02
N ARG A 142 1.00 5.57 10.06
CA ARG A 142 -0.15 4.74 10.46
C ARG A 142 -1.40 5.56 10.78
N GLY A 143 -1.24 6.74 11.38
CA GLY A 143 -2.36 7.61 11.77
C GLY A 143 -3.17 8.17 10.61
N SER A 144 -2.67 8.09 9.37
CA SER A 144 -3.35 8.57 8.17
C SER A 144 -4.35 7.57 7.57
N PHE A 145 -4.39 6.33 8.07
CA PHE A 145 -5.19 5.24 7.48
C PHE A 145 -6.14 4.61 8.49
N ASP A 146 -7.30 4.15 8.03
CA ASP A 146 -8.23 3.40 8.86
C ASP A 146 -7.78 1.94 9.04
N LEU A 147 -7.18 1.39 7.98
CA LEU A 147 -6.61 0.04 7.96
C LEU A 147 -5.15 0.09 7.53
N ALA A 148 -4.29 -0.64 8.25
CA ALA A 148 -2.89 -0.81 7.90
C ALA A 148 -2.47 -2.26 8.09
N VAL A 149 -2.02 -2.90 7.01
CA VAL A 149 -1.62 -4.30 6.97
C VAL A 149 -0.17 -4.39 6.50
N ALA A 150 0.67 -5.11 7.24
CA ALA A 150 2.04 -5.41 6.83
C ALA A 150 2.20 -6.92 6.62
N PHE A 151 2.61 -7.29 5.41
CA PHE A 151 3.03 -8.63 5.04
C PHE A 151 4.54 -8.78 5.29
N LEU A 152 4.90 -9.69 6.18
CA LEU A 152 6.27 -9.93 6.62
C LEU A 152 6.75 -11.25 6.03
N LEU A 153 7.65 -11.21 5.06
CA LEU A 153 8.17 -12.39 4.36
C LEU A 153 9.41 -12.98 5.03
N GLY A 154 10.19 -12.11 5.67
CA GLY A 154 11.43 -12.46 6.34
C GLY A 154 11.29 -12.57 7.85
N PRO A 155 12.29 -13.13 8.53
CA PRO A 155 12.39 -12.97 9.96
C PRO A 155 12.55 -11.49 10.28
N VAL A 156 11.55 -10.93 10.96
CA VAL A 156 11.57 -9.54 11.41
C VAL A 156 12.76 -9.34 12.33
N SER A 157 13.63 -8.38 12.00
CA SER A 157 14.79 -8.03 12.82
C SER A 157 14.35 -7.29 14.09
N GLY A 158 14.98 -7.62 15.22
CA GLY A 158 14.84 -6.86 16.46
C GLY A 158 13.39 -6.71 16.93
N ASP A 159 13.02 -5.47 17.26
CA ASP A 159 11.71 -5.04 17.77
C ASP A 159 10.76 -4.53 16.67
N SER A 160 11.14 -4.57 15.39
CA SER A 160 10.35 -3.96 14.31
C SER A 160 8.91 -4.46 14.23
N ALA A 161 8.67 -5.75 14.47
CA ALA A 161 7.32 -6.32 14.52
C ALA A 161 6.50 -5.76 15.70
N GLU A 162 7.12 -5.64 16.87
CA GLU A 162 6.50 -5.08 18.06
C GLU A 162 6.14 -3.62 17.85
N ARG A 163 7.08 -2.83 17.31
CA ARG A 163 6.85 -1.42 16.97
C ARG A 163 5.69 -1.21 16.00
N LEU A 164 5.60 -2.02 14.94
CA LEU A 164 4.49 -1.96 13.99
C LEU A 164 3.16 -2.35 14.66
N ALA A 165 3.15 -3.44 15.44
CA ALA A 165 1.96 -3.89 16.15
C ALA A 165 1.46 -2.84 17.17
N ASP A 166 2.37 -2.24 17.94
CA ASP A 166 2.09 -1.19 18.92
C ASP A 166 1.54 0.08 18.27
N ALA A 167 2.00 0.40 17.06
CA ALA A 167 1.44 1.49 16.26
C ALA A 167 0.03 1.17 15.71
N GLY A 168 -0.41 -0.10 15.77
CA GLY A 168 -1.73 -0.54 15.31
C GLY A 168 -1.73 -1.11 13.89
N TRP A 169 -0.58 -1.58 13.40
CA TRP A 169 -0.50 -2.37 12.17
C TRP A 169 -0.95 -3.81 12.40
N ILE A 170 -1.60 -4.36 11.40
CA ILE A 170 -1.97 -5.77 11.34
C ILE A 170 -0.84 -6.51 10.66
N LEU A 171 -0.24 -7.46 11.35
CA LEU A 171 0.91 -8.20 10.82
C LEU A 171 0.46 -9.55 10.30
N HIS A 172 0.70 -9.79 9.00
CA HIS A 172 0.58 -11.11 8.38
C HIS A 172 1.97 -11.66 8.12
N ARG A 173 2.35 -12.74 8.82
CA ARG A 173 3.63 -13.42 8.55
C ARG A 173 3.42 -14.42 7.42
N VAL A 174 4.08 -14.18 6.30
CA VAL A 174 3.95 -15.02 5.11
C VAL A 174 4.73 -16.31 5.32
N GLY A 175 4.04 -17.45 5.18
CA GLY A 175 4.67 -18.76 5.23
C GLY A 175 5.54 -19.01 3.99
N ALA A 176 6.64 -19.77 4.13
CA ALA A 176 7.56 -20.05 3.03
C ALA A 176 6.93 -20.73 1.79
N ALA A 177 5.81 -21.44 1.97
CA ALA A 177 5.04 -22.08 0.91
C ALA A 177 3.66 -21.45 0.71
N GLU A 178 3.40 -20.30 1.34
CA GLU A 178 2.13 -19.61 1.24
C GLU A 178 2.01 -18.91 -0.10
N THR A 179 0.95 -19.19 -0.84
CA THR A 179 0.64 -18.50 -2.08
C THR A 179 0.01 -17.14 -1.80
N VAL A 180 0.10 -16.21 -2.75
CA VAL A 180 -0.58 -14.90 -2.70
C VAL A 180 -2.08 -15.06 -2.38
N LEU A 181 -2.76 -16.05 -2.99
CA LEU A 181 -4.17 -16.33 -2.72
C LEU A 181 -4.44 -16.78 -1.28
N GLN A 182 -3.53 -17.55 -0.67
CA GLN A 182 -3.67 -17.96 0.72
C GLN A 182 -3.46 -16.78 1.67
N ALA A 183 -2.44 -15.94 1.42
CA ALA A 183 -2.20 -14.73 2.18
C ALA A 183 -3.40 -13.78 2.13
N TRP A 184 -4.05 -13.68 0.96
CA TRP A 184 -5.31 -12.96 0.81
C TRP A 184 -6.43 -13.49 1.68
N ARG A 185 -6.64 -14.81 1.70
CA ARG A 185 -7.71 -15.44 2.49
C ARG A 185 -7.47 -15.31 3.99
N ALA A 186 -6.20 -15.29 4.40
CA ALA A 186 -5.81 -15.18 5.80
C ALA A 186 -6.09 -13.81 6.43
N LEU A 187 -6.20 -12.73 5.62
CA LEU A 187 -6.58 -11.40 6.12
C LEU A 187 -8.04 -11.27 6.59
N ASP A 188 -8.81 -12.33 6.36
CA ASP A 188 -10.20 -12.54 6.75
C ASP A 188 -11.22 -11.60 6.10
N THR A 189 -12.26 -12.23 5.55
CA THR A 189 -13.23 -11.61 4.63
C THR A 189 -14.10 -10.56 5.35
N GLU A 190 -14.27 -10.66 6.66
CA GLU A 190 -15.02 -9.69 7.48
C GLU A 190 -14.33 -8.34 7.59
N ARG A 191 -12.99 -8.29 7.61
CA ARG A 191 -12.23 -7.04 7.73
C ARG A 191 -12.18 -6.29 6.41
N ILE A 192 -12.11 -7.03 5.30
CA ILE A 192 -12.23 -6.45 3.95
C ILE A 192 -13.66 -5.97 3.68
N ALA A 193 -14.67 -6.71 4.15
CA ALA A 193 -16.06 -6.27 4.09
C ALA A 193 -16.32 -5.01 4.95
N ALA A 194 -15.64 -4.87 6.09
CA ALA A 194 -15.67 -3.67 6.92
C ALA A 194 -15.02 -2.43 6.27
N MET A 195 -14.21 -2.60 5.21
CA MET A 195 -13.66 -1.50 4.38
C MET A 195 -14.73 -0.87 3.47
N GLY A 196 -16.02 -1.23 3.60
CA GLY A 196 -17.10 -0.78 2.72
C GLY A 196 -17.06 -1.40 1.32
N ILE A 197 -16.14 -2.35 1.09
CA ILE A 197 -16.00 -3.10 -0.14
C ILE A 197 -16.96 -4.29 -0.07
N GLY A 198 -18.25 -4.02 -0.24
CA GLY A 198 -19.28 -5.04 -0.27
C GLY A 198 -19.01 -6.03 -1.40
N ALA A 199 -19.09 -7.33 -1.08
CA ALA A 199 -19.19 -8.41 -2.05
C ALA A 199 -20.39 -8.15 -2.99
N GLY A 200 -20.12 -7.48 -4.10
CA GLY A 200 -21.02 -7.41 -5.23
C GLY A 200 -21.16 -8.81 -5.81
N HIS A 201 -22.38 -9.34 -5.71
CA HIS A 201 -22.79 -10.63 -6.25
C HIS A 201 -22.24 -10.91 -7.66
N ALA A 202 -21.69 -12.11 -7.84
CA ALA A 202 -21.79 -12.88 -9.07
C ALA A 202 -22.11 -14.33 -8.71
#